data_AF-A0A8T5T9F9-F1
#
_entry.id   AF-A0A8T5T9F9-F1
#
_cell.length_a   1.000
_cell.length_b   1.000
_cell.length_c   1.000
_cell.angle_alpha   90.00
_cell.angle_beta   90.00
_cell.angle_gamma   90.00
#
_symmetry.space_group_name_H-M   'P 1'
#
loop_
_entity.id
_entity.type
_entity.pdbx_description
1 polymer ?
#
loop_
_entity_poly.entity_id
_entity_poly.type
_entity_poly.pdbx_seq_one_letter_code
_entity_poly.pdbx_strand_id
1 'polypeptide(L)'
;MRSCSFLGCEEEEALPFKCKLCSQIFCPKHRLPEQHDCPRIGVYQSDEYKKSKLSPTREEKEKSKEGKAKKKKSKEKKEFYTARDMEMKSRFVEPQDRFLLRSSMFTLYTFKHNFLNILIASLYFIIIVGLRTLFDLTVIYKESVVTWPNTLLFLMVGYLISISLIYTGHMVIETIYAKKLGIRATQTLWLQGMLMGIISIVIPILMTPNFLVFNEYGTKEKERGKVALSGTLWILFWQFIVVVLVILEKFGMQIPLRDFYLGLEILAIFFFIYIIFSLIPFGFSKGRYIRSWKNKLFWYVLGFTIFLFITYIILMLI
;
A
#
# COMPACT_ATOMS: atom_id res chain seq x y z
N MET A 1 -19.11 48.90 -33.89
CA MET A 1 -20.33 48.12 -33.62
C MET A 1 -20.28 46.82 -34.43
N ARG A 2 -20.99 45.75 -34.04
CA ARG A 2 -21.22 44.63 -34.96
C ARG A 2 -22.48 44.95 -35.76
N SER A 3 -22.45 44.79 -37.07
CA SER A 3 -23.61 44.93 -37.95
C SER A 3 -24.25 43.57 -38.22
N CYS A 4 -25.54 43.56 -38.57
CA CYS A 4 -26.23 42.35 -38.99
C CYS A 4 -25.52 41.76 -40.22
N SER A 5 -25.27 40.43 -40.21
CA SER A 5 -24.60 39.76 -41.34
C SER A 5 -25.52 39.53 -42.57
N PHE A 6 -26.74 40.09 -42.59
CA PHE A 6 -27.67 40.00 -43.72
C PHE A 6 -27.45 41.18 -44.69
N LEU A 7 -27.41 40.88 -45.99
CA LEU A 7 -27.20 41.88 -47.05
C LEU A 7 -28.33 42.92 -47.05
N GLY A 8 -27.96 44.21 -46.94
CA GLY A 8 -28.91 45.32 -46.95
C GLY A 8 -29.57 45.64 -45.59
N CYS A 9 -29.06 45.09 -44.48
CA CYS A 9 -29.54 45.41 -43.13
C CYS A 9 -28.56 46.33 -42.39
N GLU A 10 -29.00 47.55 -42.08
CA GLU A 10 -28.22 48.58 -41.37
C GLU A 10 -28.54 48.63 -39.86
N GLU A 11 -29.18 47.59 -39.29
CA GLU A 11 -29.46 47.53 -37.85
C GLU A 11 -28.18 47.20 -37.05
N GLU A 12 -27.77 48.11 -36.17
CA GLU A 12 -26.58 47.98 -35.32
C GLU A 12 -26.90 47.76 -33.82
N GLU A 13 -28.15 47.91 -33.41
CA GLU A 13 -28.52 47.86 -31.99
C GLU A 13 -29.03 46.47 -31.55
N ALA A 14 -28.36 45.92 -30.52
CA ALA A 14 -28.63 44.64 -29.87
C ALA A 14 -28.65 43.41 -30.81
N LEU A 15 -27.47 42.91 -31.18
CA LEU A 15 -27.26 41.66 -31.95
C LEU A 15 -26.81 40.45 -31.08
N PRO A 16 -27.64 39.89 -30.16
CA PRO A 16 -27.25 38.75 -29.34
C PRO A 16 -27.41 37.40 -30.06
N PHE A 17 -27.97 37.37 -31.28
CA PHE A 17 -28.41 36.13 -31.92
C PHE A 17 -27.35 35.57 -32.87
N LYS A 18 -26.68 34.50 -32.44
CA LYS A 18 -25.76 33.71 -33.28
C LYS A 18 -26.52 32.51 -33.88
N CYS A 19 -26.57 32.42 -35.20
CA CYS A 19 -27.19 31.29 -35.89
C CYS A 19 -26.40 30.00 -35.62
N LYS A 20 -27.07 28.91 -35.20
CA LYS A 20 -26.40 27.62 -34.90
C LYS A 20 -25.91 26.88 -36.14
N LEU A 21 -26.34 27.29 -37.33
CA LEU A 21 -26.02 26.64 -38.60
C LEU A 21 -24.82 27.31 -39.27
N CYS A 22 -24.92 28.61 -39.57
CA CYS A 22 -23.88 29.39 -40.24
C CYS A 22 -22.92 30.13 -39.28
N SER A 23 -23.22 30.15 -37.96
CA SER A 23 -22.42 30.84 -36.93
C SER A 23 -22.30 32.36 -37.07
N GLN A 24 -23.03 32.98 -38.00
CA GLN A 24 -23.09 34.44 -38.17
C GLN A 24 -24.05 35.10 -37.18
N ILE A 25 -23.91 36.41 -37.02
CA ILE A 25 -24.63 37.21 -36.02
C ILE A 25 -25.70 38.05 -36.72
N PHE A 26 -26.92 38.02 -36.17
CA PHE A 26 -28.09 38.66 -36.77
C PHE A 26 -28.90 39.46 -35.75
N CYS A 27 -29.71 40.40 -36.26
CA CYS A 27 -30.64 41.19 -35.48
C CYS A 27 -31.89 40.35 -35.12
N PRO A 28 -32.77 40.83 -34.21
CA PRO A 28 -34.00 40.13 -33.86
C PRO A 28 -34.88 39.76 -35.08
N LYS A 29 -34.89 40.58 -36.13
CA LYS A 29 -35.65 40.35 -37.37
C LYS A 29 -35.08 39.24 -38.26
N HIS A 30 -33.76 39.04 -38.21
CA HIS A 30 -33.03 38.09 -39.07
C HIS A 30 -32.48 36.88 -38.29
N ARG A 31 -32.93 36.66 -37.04
CA ARG A 31 -32.37 35.64 -36.14
C ARG A 31 -32.66 34.19 -36.57
N LEU A 32 -33.76 33.95 -37.28
CA LEU A 32 -34.11 32.61 -37.75
C LEU A 32 -33.41 32.30 -39.08
N PRO A 33 -32.99 31.04 -39.33
CA PRO A 33 -32.36 30.64 -40.59
C PRO A 33 -33.16 31.01 -41.86
N GLU A 34 -34.49 30.97 -41.78
CA GLU A 34 -35.41 31.31 -42.87
C GLU A 34 -35.49 32.82 -43.16
N GLN A 35 -35.09 33.65 -42.20
CA GLN A 35 -35.20 35.11 -42.27
C GLN A 35 -33.92 35.79 -42.76
N HIS A 36 -32.82 35.04 -42.97
CA HIS A 36 -31.55 35.60 -43.44
C HIS A 36 -30.92 34.81 -44.59
N ASP A 37 -31.70 33.98 -45.28
CA ASP A 37 -31.22 33.06 -46.32
C ASP A 37 -29.99 32.27 -45.89
N CYS A 38 -30.14 31.53 -44.78
CA CYS A 38 -29.03 30.78 -44.21
C CYS A 38 -28.44 29.78 -45.24
N PRO A 39 -27.14 29.85 -45.57
CA PRO A 39 -26.52 28.98 -46.58
C PRO A 39 -26.52 27.50 -46.20
N ARG A 40 -26.79 27.19 -44.92
CA ARG A 40 -26.89 25.83 -44.37
C ARG A 40 -28.32 25.42 -44.01
N ILE A 41 -29.34 26.07 -44.56
CA ILE A 41 -30.74 25.75 -44.24
C ILE A 41 -31.15 24.34 -44.67
N GLY A 42 -30.55 23.78 -45.73
CA GLY A 42 -30.76 22.39 -46.12
C GLY A 42 -30.35 21.37 -45.04
N VAL A 43 -29.40 21.73 -44.17
CA VAL A 43 -28.99 20.88 -43.03
C VAL A 43 -30.04 20.92 -41.91
N TYR A 44 -30.78 22.01 -41.77
CA TYR A 44 -31.85 22.16 -40.77
C TYR A 44 -33.05 21.24 -41.05
N GLN A 45 -33.31 20.98 -42.34
CA GLN A 45 -34.45 20.17 -42.78
C GLN A 45 -34.13 18.66 -42.87
N SER A 46 -32.87 18.25 -42.70
CA SER A 46 -32.49 16.83 -42.77
C SER A 46 -33.01 16.02 -41.58
N ASP A 47 -33.42 14.78 -41.84
CA ASP A 47 -33.89 13.85 -40.80
C ASP A 47 -32.78 13.54 -39.77
N GLU A 48 -31.52 13.68 -40.19
CA GLU A 48 -30.35 13.51 -39.34
C GLU A 48 -30.23 14.63 -38.29
N TYR A 49 -30.49 15.89 -38.67
CA TYR A 49 -30.52 17.02 -37.73
C TYR A 49 -31.69 16.89 -36.74
N LYS A 50 -32.87 16.48 -37.21
CA LYS A 50 -34.04 16.21 -36.33
C LYS A 50 -33.74 15.12 -35.32
N LYS A 51 -33.13 13.99 -35.75
CA LYS A 51 -32.68 12.90 -34.86
C LYS A 51 -31.64 13.35 -33.84
N SER A 52 -30.71 14.24 -34.22
CA SER A 52 -29.65 14.71 -33.31
C SER A 52 -30.15 15.56 -32.12
N LYS A 53 -31.35 16.15 -32.22
CA LYS A 53 -31.99 16.92 -31.14
C LYS A 53 -33.00 16.13 -30.31
N LEU A 54 -33.41 14.95 -30.77
CA LEU A 54 -34.25 14.04 -30.00
C LEU A 54 -33.39 13.45 -28.87
N SER A 55 -33.88 13.53 -27.64
CA SER A 55 -33.19 12.91 -26.50
C SER A 55 -33.11 11.40 -26.72
N PRO A 56 -31.93 10.76 -26.58
CA PRO A 56 -31.76 9.34 -26.85
C PRO A 56 -32.69 8.51 -25.96
N THR A 57 -33.29 7.48 -26.56
CA THR A 57 -34.21 6.57 -25.87
C THR A 57 -33.47 5.80 -24.76
N ARG A 58 -34.23 5.24 -23.83
CA ARG A 58 -33.68 4.48 -22.69
C ARG A 58 -32.79 3.31 -23.16
N GLU A 59 -33.18 2.65 -24.24
CA GLU A 59 -32.43 1.55 -24.86
C GLU A 59 -31.11 2.00 -25.52
N GLU A 60 -31.09 3.15 -26.19
CA GLU A 60 -29.85 3.70 -26.78
C GLU A 60 -28.85 4.13 -25.70
N LYS A 61 -29.35 4.66 -24.57
CA LYS A 61 -28.50 4.97 -23.41
C LYS A 61 -27.86 3.71 -22.82
N GLU A 62 -28.56 2.59 -22.77
CA GLU A 62 -28.04 1.32 -22.24
C GLU A 62 -26.97 0.72 -23.16
N LYS A 63 -27.22 0.68 -24.49
CA LYS A 63 -26.21 0.22 -25.46
C LYS A 63 -24.93 1.08 -25.47
N SER A 64 -25.07 2.39 -25.27
CA SER A 64 -23.91 3.30 -25.17
C SER A 64 -23.07 3.07 -23.90
N LYS A 65 -23.69 2.63 -22.80
CA LYS A 65 -23.01 2.31 -21.53
C LYS A 65 -22.20 1.03 -21.65
N GLU A 66 -22.75 -0.01 -22.30
CA GLU A 66 -22.03 -1.28 -22.53
C GLU A 66 -20.82 -1.10 -23.47
N GLY A 67 -20.97 -0.32 -24.55
CA GLY A 67 -19.86 -0.02 -25.47
C GLY A 67 -18.72 0.75 -24.78
N LYS A 68 -19.05 1.71 -23.91
CA LYS A 68 -18.05 2.45 -23.10
C LYS A 68 -17.39 1.57 -22.05
N ALA A 69 -18.10 0.63 -21.44
CA ALA A 69 -17.54 -0.32 -20.47
C ALA A 69 -16.51 -1.27 -21.13
N LYS A 70 -16.78 -1.73 -22.36
CA LYS A 70 -15.83 -2.57 -23.13
C LYS A 70 -14.58 -1.79 -23.57
N LYS A 71 -14.73 -0.52 -23.97
CA LYS A 71 -13.59 0.34 -24.38
C LYS A 71 -12.71 0.78 -23.19
N LYS A 72 -13.26 0.84 -21.97
CA LYS A 72 -12.51 1.15 -20.74
C LYS A 72 -11.59 -0.01 -20.31
N LYS A 73 -11.99 -1.26 -20.55
CA LYS A 73 -11.17 -2.46 -20.27
C LYS A 73 -9.99 -2.64 -21.24
N SER A 74 -10.07 -2.18 -22.49
CA SER A 74 -8.98 -2.35 -23.46
C SER A 74 -7.87 -1.29 -23.36
N LYS A 75 -8.16 -0.11 -22.77
CA LYS A 75 -7.19 0.99 -22.63
C LYS A 75 -6.28 0.90 -21.40
N GLU A 76 -6.50 -0.07 -20.51
CA GLU A 76 -5.76 -0.25 -19.25
C GLU A 76 -4.38 -0.93 -19.41
N LYS A 77 -3.90 -1.15 -20.64
CA LYS A 77 -2.79 -2.09 -20.91
C LYS A 77 -1.49 -1.50 -21.48
N LYS A 78 -1.25 -0.18 -21.49
CA LYS A 78 0.08 0.37 -21.84
C LYS A 78 0.51 1.58 -20.98
N GLU A 79 1.54 1.30 -20.18
CA GLU A 79 2.79 2.05 -19.88
C GLU A 79 2.83 3.51 -19.38
N PHE A 80 3.80 3.69 -18.46
CA PHE A 80 4.51 4.90 -17.99
C PHE A 80 3.71 5.93 -17.18
N TYR A 81 4.06 6.06 -15.89
CA TYR A 81 3.36 6.93 -14.93
C TYR A 81 3.96 8.35 -14.89
N THR A 82 3.09 9.36 -14.93
CA THR A 82 3.43 10.79 -14.87
C THR A 82 3.26 11.35 -13.44
N ALA A 83 3.78 12.56 -13.17
CA ALA A 83 3.63 13.24 -11.87
C ALA A 83 2.15 13.44 -11.44
N ARG A 84 1.21 13.46 -12.39
CA ARG A 84 -0.23 13.57 -12.14
C ARG A 84 -0.84 12.26 -11.61
N ASP A 85 -0.20 11.12 -11.89
CA ASP A 85 -0.61 9.81 -11.36
C ASP A 85 -0.20 9.65 -9.88
N MET A 86 0.89 10.32 -9.46
CA MET A 86 1.26 10.43 -8.03
C MET A 86 0.23 11.26 -7.25
N GLU A 87 -0.31 12.32 -7.85
CA GLU A 87 -1.37 13.14 -7.26
C GLU A 87 -2.68 12.34 -7.11
N MET A 88 -2.99 11.42 -8.03
CA MET A 88 -4.11 10.49 -7.90
C MET A 88 -3.88 9.47 -6.77
N LYS A 89 -2.63 9.04 -6.54
CA LYS A 89 -2.28 8.15 -5.42
C LYS A 89 -2.44 8.81 -4.04
N SER A 90 -2.24 10.12 -3.95
CA SER A 90 -2.50 10.92 -2.74
C SER A 90 -3.98 10.96 -2.31
N ARG A 91 -4.89 10.50 -3.19
CA ARG A 91 -6.33 10.44 -2.96
C ARG A 91 -6.80 9.17 -2.24
N PHE A 92 -5.93 8.17 -2.09
CA PHE A 92 -6.22 6.89 -1.43
C PHE A 92 -5.73 6.83 0.02
N VAL A 93 -5.16 7.93 0.52
CA VAL A 93 -4.55 8.02 1.84
C VAL A 93 -5.31 9.04 2.69
N GLU A 94 -5.51 8.70 3.96
CA GLU A 94 -6.24 9.53 4.93
C GLU A 94 -5.63 10.95 4.99
N PRO A 95 -6.44 12.02 5.07
CA PRO A 95 -5.96 13.41 4.96
C PRO A 95 -4.78 13.76 5.87
N GLN A 96 -4.73 13.15 7.07
CA GLN A 96 -3.69 13.31 8.08
C GLN A 96 -2.33 12.69 7.70
N ASP A 97 -2.31 11.69 6.83
CA ASP A 97 -1.09 10.99 6.41
C ASP A 97 -0.52 11.52 5.08
N ARG A 98 -1.24 12.42 4.40
CA ARG A 98 -0.72 13.12 3.20
C ARG A 98 0.53 13.96 3.50
N PHE A 99 0.64 14.49 4.71
CA PHE A 99 1.86 15.17 5.16
C PHE A 99 3.06 14.22 5.19
N LEU A 100 2.87 12.99 5.71
CA LEU A 100 3.95 12.01 5.80
C LEU A 100 4.46 11.63 4.40
N LEU A 101 3.56 11.43 3.43
CA LEU A 101 3.91 11.18 2.03
C LEU A 101 4.69 12.31 1.36
N ARG A 102 4.59 13.54 1.87
CA ARG A 102 5.34 14.70 1.39
C ARG A 102 6.70 14.84 2.10
N SER A 103 6.89 14.18 3.24
CA SER A 103 8.16 14.17 3.95
C SER A 103 9.18 13.27 3.26
N SER A 104 10.44 13.72 3.22
CA SER A 104 11.56 12.91 2.76
C SER A 104 11.88 11.72 3.67
N MET A 105 11.19 11.56 4.80
CA MET A 105 11.36 10.46 5.76
C MET A 105 10.43 9.27 5.48
N PHE A 106 9.37 9.46 4.69
CA PHE A 106 8.39 8.43 4.36
C PHE A 106 8.27 8.25 2.84
N THR A 107 9.39 7.93 2.20
CA THR A 107 9.41 7.58 0.78
C THR A 107 8.93 6.14 0.62
N LEU A 108 7.68 6.02 0.17
CA LEU A 108 6.98 4.75 0.01
C LEU A 108 6.97 4.31 -1.46
N TYR A 109 7.41 3.08 -1.71
CA TYR A 109 7.39 2.47 -3.04
C TYR A 109 6.45 1.27 -3.06
N THR A 110 5.55 1.22 -4.05
CA THR A 110 4.59 0.11 -4.20
C THR A 110 4.57 -0.37 -5.65
N PHE A 111 4.92 -1.63 -5.87
CA PHE A 111 4.70 -2.32 -7.14
C PHE A 111 3.23 -2.69 -7.32
N LYS A 112 2.80 -2.80 -8.58
CA LYS A 112 1.41 -3.19 -8.96
C LYS A 112 1.02 -4.55 -8.39
N HIS A 113 1.94 -5.51 -8.44
CA HIS A 113 1.73 -6.85 -7.91
C HIS A 113 2.22 -6.90 -6.46
N ASN A 114 1.30 -7.08 -5.52
CA ASN A 114 1.64 -7.15 -4.10
C ASN A 114 2.66 -8.26 -3.77
N PHE A 115 2.66 -9.33 -4.56
CA PHE A 115 3.66 -10.40 -4.48
C PHE A 115 5.10 -9.87 -4.62
N LEU A 116 5.35 -8.93 -5.54
CA LEU A 116 6.69 -8.35 -5.71
C LEU A 116 7.11 -7.54 -4.48
N ASN A 117 6.18 -6.79 -3.88
CA ASN A 117 6.48 -6.05 -2.65
C ASN A 117 6.89 -7.00 -1.52
N ILE A 118 6.14 -8.09 -1.32
CA ILE A 118 6.44 -9.12 -0.32
C ILE A 118 7.80 -9.76 -0.62
N LEU A 119 8.03 -10.19 -1.86
CA LEU A 119 9.26 -10.83 -2.28
C LEU A 119 10.49 -9.93 -2.02
N ILE A 120 10.42 -8.66 -2.44
CA ILE A 120 11.51 -7.71 -2.25
C ILE A 120 11.75 -7.43 -0.77
N ALA A 121 10.69 -7.25 0.02
CA ALA A 121 10.82 -7.06 1.47
C ALA A 121 11.46 -8.28 2.15
N SER A 122 11.07 -9.49 1.77
CA SER A 122 11.63 -10.74 2.30
C SER A 122 13.07 -10.97 1.89
N LEU A 123 13.41 -10.74 0.62
CA LEU A 123 14.79 -10.84 0.11
C LEU A 123 15.70 -9.82 0.77
N TYR A 124 15.22 -8.58 0.93
CA TYR A 124 15.95 -7.55 1.65
C TYR A 124 16.18 -7.98 3.12
N PHE A 125 15.13 -8.47 3.79
CA PHE A 125 15.21 -8.90 5.17
C PHE A 125 16.24 -10.03 5.38
N ILE A 126 16.19 -11.09 4.56
CA ILE A 126 17.12 -12.22 4.70
C ILE A 126 18.57 -11.81 4.41
N ILE A 127 18.81 -10.92 3.44
CA ILE A 127 20.15 -10.40 3.15
C ILE A 127 20.69 -9.65 4.36
N ILE A 128 19.92 -8.74 4.95
CA ILE A 128 20.43 -7.98 6.10
C ILE A 128 20.65 -8.88 7.30
N VAL A 129 19.68 -9.72 7.67
CA VAL A 129 19.83 -10.61 8.83
C VAL A 129 21.01 -11.57 8.63
N GLY A 130 21.22 -12.07 7.41
CA GLY A 130 22.38 -12.86 7.05
C GLY A 130 23.70 -12.11 7.23
N LEU A 131 23.83 -10.90 6.67
CA LEU A 131 25.01 -10.06 6.82
C LEU A 131 25.28 -9.68 8.28
N ARG A 132 24.22 -9.40 9.04
CA ARG A 132 24.30 -9.11 10.47
C ARG A 132 24.82 -10.31 11.25
N THR A 133 24.28 -11.49 10.99
CA THR A 133 24.73 -12.72 11.64
C THR A 133 26.22 -12.94 11.35
N LEU A 134 26.66 -12.80 10.09
CA LEU A 134 28.07 -12.87 9.72
C LEU A 134 28.94 -11.80 10.42
N PHE A 135 28.44 -10.57 10.56
CA PHE A 135 29.13 -9.49 11.26
C PHE A 135 29.32 -9.82 12.75
N ASP A 136 28.26 -10.26 13.44
CA ASP A 136 28.34 -10.64 14.86
C ASP A 136 29.36 -11.77 15.04
N LEU A 137 29.35 -12.79 14.18
CA LEU A 137 30.27 -13.92 14.25
C LEU A 137 31.74 -13.54 14.04
N THR A 138 32.02 -12.71 13.03
CA THR A 138 33.39 -12.33 12.67
C THR A 138 33.99 -11.28 13.61
N VAL A 139 33.20 -10.30 14.04
CA VAL A 139 33.69 -9.15 14.83
C VAL A 139 33.56 -9.39 16.32
N ILE A 140 32.42 -9.93 16.78
CA ILE A 140 32.14 -10.09 18.22
C ILE A 140 32.76 -11.38 18.73
N TYR A 141 32.59 -12.50 18.01
CA TYR A 141 33.09 -13.81 18.45
C TYR A 141 34.51 -14.13 17.94
N LYS A 142 35.09 -13.27 17.08
CA LYS A 142 36.44 -13.43 16.50
C LYS A 142 36.67 -14.80 15.83
N GLU A 143 35.62 -15.44 15.34
CA GLU A 143 35.73 -16.70 14.62
C GLU A 143 35.80 -16.49 13.11
N SER A 144 36.68 -17.25 12.44
CA SER A 144 36.70 -17.27 10.98
C SER A 144 35.67 -18.26 10.45
N VAL A 145 34.76 -17.79 9.61
CA VAL A 145 33.66 -18.61 9.02
C VAL A 145 34.20 -19.82 8.24
N VAL A 146 35.44 -19.72 7.73
CA VAL A 146 36.11 -20.77 6.94
C VAL A 146 36.51 -21.98 7.80
N THR A 147 36.68 -21.80 9.12
CA THR A 147 37.11 -22.88 10.03
C THR A 147 35.96 -23.70 10.61
N TRP A 148 34.73 -23.45 10.17
CA TRP A 148 33.54 -24.01 10.81
C TRP A 148 33.27 -25.46 10.43
N PRO A 149 32.90 -26.30 11.41
CA PRO A 149 32.31 -27.60 11.13
C PRO A 149 31.06 -27.41 10.26
N ASN A 150 30.88 -28.29 9.26
CA ASN A 150 29.72 -28.25 8.36
C ASN A 150 28.38 -28.18 9.12
N THR A 151 28.30 -28.79 10.30
CA THR A 151 27.13 -28.75 11.18
C THR A 151 26.72 -27.33 11.54
N LEU A 152 27.66 -26.48 11.96
CA LEU A 152 27.39 -25.09 12.35
C LEU A 152 26.87 -24.25 11.17
N LEU A 153 27.40 -24.50 9.97
CA LEU A 153 26.91 -23.86 8.74
C LEU A 153 25.46 -24.27 8.43
N PHE A 154 25.12 -25.57 8.57
CA PHE A 154 23.74 -26.04 8.39
C PHE A 154 22.78 -25.42 9.41
N LEU A 155 23.21 -25.30 10.68
CA LEU A 155 22.41 -24.66 11.74
C LEU A 155 22.13 -23.19 11.39
N MET A 156 23.14 -22.45 10.95
CA MET A 156 23.00 -21.04 10.56
C MET A 156 22.05 -20.87 9.36
N VAL A 157 22.17 -21.71 8.33
CA VAL A 157 21.27 -21.68 7.18
C VAL A 157 19.83 -22.00 7.61
N GLY A 158 19.64 -23.02 8.44
CA GLY A 158 18.32 -23.37 8.99
C GLY A 158 17.70 -22.23 9.79
N TYR A 159 18.50 -21.54 10.61
CA TYR A 159 18.10 -20.34 11.34
C TYR A 159 17.62 -19.22 10.41
N LEU A 160 18.39 -18.88 9.37
CA LEU A 160 18.06 -17.82 8.41
C LEU A 160 16.79 -18.16 7.60
N ILE A 161 16.59 -19.42 7.24
CA ILE A 161 15.36 -19.87 6.58
C ILE A 161 14.17 -19.70 7.52
N SER A 162 14.30 -20.14 8.77
CA SER A 162 13.23 -20.10 9.76
C SER A 162 12.76 -18.66 10.03
N ILE A 163 13.69 -17.74 10.29
CA ILE A 163 13.34 -16.33 10.52
C ILE A 163 12.73 -15.67 9.28
N SER A 164 13.22 -16.00 8.08
CA SER A 164 12.67 -15.50 6.82
C SER A 164 11.24 -15.99 6.56
N LEU A 165 10.94 -17.25 6.88
CA LEU A 165 9.58 -17.81 6.78
C LEU A 165 8.62 -17.13 7.76
N ILE A 166 9.04 -16.93 9.01
CA ILE A 166 8.23 -16.24 10.02
C ILE A 166 7.97 -14.79 9.58
N TYR A 167 9.00 -14.09 9.15
CA TYR A 167 8.89 -12.73 8.64
C TYR A 167 7.98 -12.65 7.41
N THR A 168 8.16 -13.52 6.42
CA THR A 168 7.32 -13.52 5.22
C THR A 168 5.86 -13.88 5.55
N GLY A 169 5.67 -14.84 6.46
CA GLY A 169 4.36 -15.31 6.90
C GLY A 169 3.48 -14.20 7.45
N HIS A 170 4.05 -13.25 8.20
CA HIS A 170 3.27 -12.13 8.74
C HIS A 170 2.62 -11.29 7.64
N MET A 171 3.37 -10.99 6.57
CA MET A 171 2.89 -10.19 5.43
C MET A 171 1.85 -10.93 4.60
N VAL A 172 2.06 -12.24 4.45
CA VAL A 172 1.16 -13.13 3.70
C VAL A 172 -0.17 -13.25 4.43
N ILE A 173 -0.16 -13.46 5.75
CA ILE A 173 -1.37 -13.55 6.57
C ILE A 173 -2.19 -12.26 6.52
N GLU A 174 -1.54 -11.10 6.62
CA GLU A 174 -2.22 -9.82 6.46
C GLU A 174 -2.88 -9.71 5.08
N THR A 175 -2.16 -10.10 4.02
CA THR A 175 -2.68 -10.06 2.65
C THR A 175 -3.85 -11.01 2.45
N ILE A 176 -3.77 -12.24 2.98
CA ILE A 176 -4.85 -13.24 2.90
C ILE A 176 -6.07 -12.76 3.69
N TYR A 177 -5.85 -12.26 4.90
CA TYR A 177 -6.93 -11.81 5.78
C TYR A 177 -7.63 -10.56 5.22
N ALA A 178 -6.88 -9.63 4.63
CA ALA A 178 -7.45 -8.49 3.92
C ALA A 178 -8.33 -8.92 2.75
N LYS A 179 -7.86 -9.85 1.90
CA LYS A 179 -8.66 -10.43 0.81
C LYS A 179 -9.94 -11.08 1.32
N LYS A 180 -9.88 -11.83 2.43
CA LYS A 180 -11.05 -12.46 3.05
C LYS A 180 -12.10 -11.45 3.52
N LEU A 181 -11.66 -10.27 3.97
CA LEU A 181 -12.55 -9.16 4.33
C LEU A 181 -13.01 -8.33 3.12
N GLY A 182 -12.58 -8.67 1.90
CA GLY A 182 -12.91 -7.92 0.70
C GLY A 182 -12.18 -6.59 0.57
N ILE A 183 -11.05 -6.42 1.27
CA ILE A 183 -10.31 -5.16 1.36
C ILE A 183 -8.99 -5.26 0.61
N ARG A 184 -8.65 -4.20 -0.12
CA ARG A 184 -7.32 -4.06 -0.72
C ARG A 184 -6.31 -3.48 0.27
N ALA A 185 -5.53 -4.36 0.86
CA ALA A 185 -4.31 -4.02 1.59
C ALA A 185 -3.07 -4.38 0.75
N THR A 186 -2.07 -3.50 0.75
CA THR A 186 -0.80 -3.72 0.06
C THR A 186 0.36 -3.52 1.02
N GLN A 187 1.32 -4.44 0.93
CA GLN A 187 2.63 -4.28 1.54
C GLN A 187 3.39 -3.25 0.71
N THR A 188 3.78 -2.14 1.33
CA THR A 188 4.45 -1.04 0.67
C THR A 188 5.87 -0.93 1.21
N LEU A 189 6.85 -0.88 0.31
CA LEU A 189 8.26 -0.77 0.68
C LEU A 189 8.54 0.63 1.21
N TRP A 190 9.33 0.72 2.27
CA TRP A 190 9.74 1.96 2.91
C TRP A 190 11.25 2.15 2.75
N LEU A 191 11.63 3.10 1.89
CA LEU A 191 13.03 3.31 1.53
C LEU A 191 13.90 3.62 2.74
N GLN A 192 13.46 4.50 3.63
CA GLN A 192 14.22 4.86 4.83
C GLN A 192 14.35 3.67 5.78
N GLY A 193 13.33 2.81 5.87
CA GLY A 193 13.44 1.54 6.61
C GLY A 193 14.49 0.61 6.02
N MET A 194 14.58 0.56 4.69
CA MET A 194 15.64 -0.18 3.99
C MET A 194 17.03 0.47 4.10
N LEU A 195 17.12 1.78 4.35
CA LEU A 195 18.40 2.43 4.63
C LEU A 195 18.83 2.21 6.09
N MET A 196 17.90 2.37 7.02
CA MET A 196 18.10 2.06 8.45
C MET A 196 18.52 0.61 8.64
N GLY A 197 17.98 -0.29 7.82
CA GLY A 197 18.39 -1.66 7.82
C GLY A 197 19.82 -1.91 7.31
N ILE A 198 20.41 -1.06 6.49
CA ILE A 198 21.84 -1.22 6.16
C ILE A 198 22.69 -0.89 7.40
N ILE A 199 22.29 0.15 8.14
CA ILE A 199 22.93 0.54 9.41
C ILE A 199 22.77 -0.57 10.45
N SER A 200 21.67 -1.34 10.38
CA SER A 200 21.38 -2.37 11.37
C SER A 200 22.34 -3.57 11.34
N ILE A 201 23.11 -3.72 10.26
CA ILE A 201 24.17 -4.72 10.13
C ILE A 201 25.21 -4.54 11.24
N VAL A 202 25.51 -3.29 11.61
CA VAL A 202 26.55 -2.98 12.61
C VAL A 202 25.91 -2.74 13.98
N ILE A 203 24.85 -1.94 14.04
CA ILE A 203 24.19 -1.55 15.28
C ILE A 203 22.81 -2.19 15.28
N PRO A 204 22.36 -2.97 16.29
CA PRO A 204 21.07 -3.66 16.26
C PRO A 204 19.88 -2.69 16.40
N ILE A 205 19.70 -1.86 15.38
CA ILE A 205 18.62 -0.89 15.23
C ILE A 205 17.54 -1.53 14.37
N LEU A 206 16.31 -1.11 14.66
CA LEU A 206 15.08 -1.43 13.95
C LEU A 206 15.22 -1.70 12.43
N MET A 207 14.57 -2.77 11.98
CA MET A 207 14.48 -3.17 10.59
C MET A 207 13.03 -3.46 10.15
N THR A 208 12.34 -2.44 9.64
CA THR A 208 11.07 -2.67 8.93
C THR A 208 11.18 -2.14 7.51
N PRO A 209 11.41 -3.00 6.50
CA PRO A 209 11.49 -2.56 5.10
C PRO A 209 10.12 -2.27 4.49
N ASN A 210 9.02 -2.55 5.18
CA ASN A 210 7.67 -2.39 4.67
C ASN A 210 6.67 -1.85 5.71
N PHE A 211 5.60 -1.26 5.18
CA PHE A 211 4.38 -0.93 5.91
C PHE A 211 3.14 -1.55 5.26
N LEU A 212 2.13 -1.80 6.08
CA LEU A 212 0.80 -2.19 5.64
C LEU A 212 -0.01 -0.94 5.29
N VAL A 213 -0.39 -0.79 4.02
CA VAL A 213 -1.17 0.34 3.52
C VAL A 213 -2.49 -0.14 2.94
N PHE A 214 -3.59 0.50 3.35
CA PHE A 214 -4.93 0.23 2.84
C PHE A 214 -5.26 1.19 1.70
N ASN A 215 -5.60 0.66 0.52
CA ASN A 215 -5.77 1.45 -0.70
C ASN A 215 -7.22 1.81 -1.00
N GLU A 216 -8.16 1.49 -0.10
CA GLU A 216 -9.60 1.71 -0.28
C GLU A 216 -10.13 2.74 0.71
N TYR A 217 -10.70 3.81 0.16
CA TYR A 217 -11.36 4.88 0.91
C TYR A 217 -12.63 4.34 1.58
N GLY A 218 -12.84 4.66 2.86
CA GLY A 218 -14.04 4.25 3.61
C GLY A 218 -14.01 2.83 4.20
N THR A 219 -12.87 2.13 4.12
CA THR A 219 -12.66 0.88 4.87
C THR A 219 -12.85 1.11 6.36
N LYS A 220 -13.67 0.28 7.02
CA LYS A 220 -13.99 0.48 8.44
C LYS A 220 -12.74 0.29 9.28
N GLU A 221 -12.54 1.12 10.30
CA GLU A 221 -11.42 1.00 11.25
C GLU A 221 -11.32 -0.42 11.84
N LYS A 222 -12.48 -1.03 12.10
CA LYS A 222 -12.60 -2.43 12.53
C LYS A 222 -11.90 -3.42 11.63
N GLU A 223 -12.01 -3.25 10.32
CA GLU A 223 -11.43 -4.21 9.38
C GLU A 223 -9.92 -3.97 9.24
N ARG A 224 -9.50 -2.70 9.16
CA ARG A 224 -8.08 -2.33 9.16
C ARG A 224 -7.34 -2.86 10.39
N GLY A 225 -7.94 -2.65 11.56
CA GLY A 225 -7.41 -3.12 12.84
C GLY A 225 -7.31 -4.65 12.91
N LYS A 226 -8.29 -5.39 12.38
CA LYS A 226 -8.20 -6.86 12.32
C LYS A 226 -7.08 -7.37 11.41
N VAL A 227 -6.89 -6.75 10.25
CA VAL A 227 -5.79 -7.11 9.34
C VAL A 227 -4.44 -6.80 10.00
N ALA A 228 -4.26 -5.60 10.56
CA ALA A 228 -3.02 -5.24 11.25
C ALA A 228 -2.72 -6.16 12.44
N LEU A 229 -3.77 -6.57 13.18
CA LEU A 229 -3.65 -7.50 14.29
C LEU A 229 -3.23 -8.90 13.83
N SER A 230 -3.72 -9.40 12.69
CA SER A 230 -3.43 -10.78 12.26
C SER A 230 -1.95 -11.03 12.01
N GLY A 231 -1.25 -10.10 11.36
CA GLY A 231 0.21 -10.19 11.19
C GLY A 231 0.98 -10.00 12.50
N THR A 232 0.49 -9.14 13.39
CA THR A 232 1.10 -8.94 14.72
C THR A 232 0.98 -10.21 15.58
N LEU A 233 -0.19 -10.86 15.55
CA LEU A 233 -0.43 -12.13 16.25
C LEU A 233 0.43 -13.27 15.72
N TRP A 234 0.70 -13.30 14.41
CA TRP A 234 1.60 -14.31 13.83
C TRP A 234 3.00 -14.24 14.45
N ILE A 235 3.59 -13.05 14.54
CA ILE A 235 4.94 -12.89 15.11
C ILE A 235 4.90 -13.12 16.62
N LEU A 236 3.85 -12.65 17.30
CA LEU A 236 3.65 -12.88 18.73
C LEU A 236 3.49 -14.37 19.08
N PHE A 237 2.84 -15.15 18.21
CA PHE A 237 2.75 -16.60 18.34
C PHE A 237 4.15 -17.23 18.30
N TRP A 238 4.98 -16.86 17.32
CA TRP A 238 6.35 -17.36 17.24
C TRP A 238 7.22 -16.89 18.40
N GLN A 239 7.05 -15.66 18.89
CA GLN A 239 7.70 -15.18 20.11
C GLN A 239 7.35 -16.05 21.32
N PHE A 240 6.07 -16.36 21.50
CA PHE A 240 5.63 -17.24 22.58
C PHE A 240 6.27 -18.63 22.47
N ILE A 241 6.29 -19.22 21.27
CA ILE A 241 6.95 -20.51 21.03
C ILE A 241 8.44 -20.46 21.39
N VAL A 242 9.16 -19.42 20.98
CA VAL A 242 10.58 -19.27 21.31
C VAL A 242 10.79 -19.17 22.81
N VAL A 243 10.01 -18.36 23.53
CA VAL A 243 10.12 -18.25 24.99
C VAL A 243 9.82 -19.58 25.68
N VAL A 244 8.82 -20.34 25.22
CA VAL A 244 8.52 -21.67 25.76
C VAL A 244 9.68 -22.64 25.54
N LEU A 245 10.29 -22.64 24.35
CA LEU A 245 11.47 -23.47 24.08
C LEU A 245 12.64 -23.13 25.00
N VAL A 246 12.89 -21.83 25.23
CA VAL A 246 13.92 -21.36 26.18
C VAL A 246 13.64 -21.83 27.61
N ILE A 247 12.37 -21.79 28.05
CA ILE A 247 11.96 -22.32 29.36
C ILE A 247 12.26 -23.82 29.45
N LEU A 248 11.80 -24.60 28.48
CA LEU A 248 11.95 -26.06 28.49
C LEU A 248 13.43 -26.46 28.59
N GLU A 249 14.31 -25.76 27.88
CA GLU A 249 15.75 -26.00 27.93
C GLU A 249 16.34 -25.65 29.30
N LYS A 250 15.99 -24.49 29.87
CA LYS A 250 16.46 -24.05 31.20
C LYS A 250 16.08 -25.02 32.32
N PHE A 251 14.92 -25.68 32.22
CA PHE A 251 14.46 -26.68 33.19
C PHE A 251 14.98 -28.10 32.91
N GLY A 252 16.02 -28.25 32.08
CA GLY A 252 16.74 -29.52 31.90
C GLY A 252 16.03 -30.52 31.01
N MET A 253 14.99 -30.12 30.27
CA MET A 253 14.44 -30.96 29.22
C MET A 253 15.43 -30.99 28.06
N GLN A 254 15.95 -32.17 27.73
CA GLN A 254 16.84 -32.34 26.59
C GLN A 254 16.08 -32.12 25.29
N ILE A 255 16.10 -30.89 24.80
CA ILE A 255 15.58 -30.55 23.48
C ILE A 255 16.67 -30.89 22.47
N PRO A 256 16.35 -31.55 21.34
CA PRO A 256 17.31 -31.77 20.24
C PRO A 256 17.80 -30.46 19.58
N LEU A 257 17.43 -29.31 20.14
CA LEU A 257 17.76 -27.96 19.69
C LEU A 257 18.78 -27.26 20.59
N ARG A 258 19.46 -27.95 21.52
CA ARG A 258 20.48 -27.34 22.39
C ARG A 258 21.55 -26.55 21.61
N ASP A 259 21.99 -27.08 20.46
CA ASP A 259 22.95 -26.40 19.59
C ASP A 259 22.35 -25.16 18.88
N PHE A 260 21.02 -25.00 18.91
CA PHE A 260 20.30 -23.83 18.40
C PHE A 260 19.99 -22.79 19.49
N TYR A 261 20.32 -23.05 20.76
CA TYR A 261 19.90 -22.19 21.88
C TYR A 261 20.34 -20.73 21.74
N LEU A 262 21.60 -20.50 21.37
CA LEU A 262 22.12 -19.16 21.05
C LEU A 262 21.31 -18.45 19.96
N GLY A 263 20.86 -19.18 18.93
CA GLY A 263 19.99 -18.64 17.89
C GLY A 263 18.59 -18.32 18.40
N LEU A 264 18.04 -19.14 19.30
CA LEU A 264 16.73 -18.92 19.91
C LEU A 264 16.70 -17.64 20.77
N GLU A 265 17.77 -17.37 21.51
CA GLU A 265 17.92 -16.13 22.30
C GLU A 265 17.87 -14.88 21.42
N ILE A 266 18.66 -14.85 20.35
CA ILE A 266 18.71 -13.74 19.40
C ILE A 266 17.33 -13.51 18.74
N LEU A 267 16.63 -14.60 18.41
CA LEU A 267 15.26 -14.54 17.86
C LEU A 267 14.26 -13.90 18.81
N ALA A 268 14.32 -14.24 20.10
CA ALA A 268 13.41 -13.69 21.11
C ALA A 268 13.53 -12.17 21.22
N ILE A 269 14.77 -11.66 21.19
CA ILE A 269 15.05 -10.21 21.22
C ILE A 269 14.56 -9.56 19.92
N PHE A 270 14.87 -10.18 18.77
CA PHE A 270 14.49 -9.65 17.47
C PHE A 270 12.96 -9.49 17.32
N PHE A 271 12.19 -10.54 17.62
CA PHE A 271 10.73 -10.49 17.53
C PHE A 271 10.13 -9.49 18.51
N PHE A 272 10.68 -9.37 19.72
CA PHE A 272 10.25 -8.34 20.65
C PHE A 272 10.42 -6.93 20.06
N ILE A 273 11.63 -6.59 19.58
CA ILE A 273 11.91 -5.28 18.98
C ILE A 273 10.98 -5.02 17.79
N TYR A 274 10.79 -6.03 16.93
CA TYR A 274 9.90 -5.93 15.78
C TYR A 274 8.46 -5.64 16.19
N ILE A 275 7.90 -6.41 17.15
CA ILE A 275 6.51 -6.25 17.59
C ILE A 275 6.33 -4.88 18.25
N ILE A 276 7.24 -4.47 19.14
CA ILE A 276 7.18 -3.15 19.81
C ILE A 276 7.13 -2.03 18.79
N PHE A 277 8.03 -2.04 17.80
CA PHE A 277 8.02 -1.01 16.77
C PHE A 277 6.75 -1.04 15.93
N SER A 278 6.28 -2.24 15.56
CA SER A 278 5.03 -2.38 14.81
C SER A 278 3.82 -1.83 15.57
N LEU A 279 3.86 -1.85 16.91
CA LEU A 279 2.82 -1.35 17.82
C LEU A 279 2.96 0.13 18.17
N ILE A 280 4.07 0.82 17.84
CA ILE A 280 4.15 2.28 18.07
C ILE A 280 3.01 2.95 17.28
N PRO A 281 2.06 3.67 17.90
CA PRO A 281 0.86 4.15 17.23
C PRO A 281 1.12 5.43 16.40
N PHE A 282 2.07 5.37 15.48
CA PHE A 282 2.52 6.48 14.64
C PHE A 282 2.65 6.07 13.17
N GLY A 283 2.40 7.00 12.23
CA GLY A 283 2.49 6.73 10.79
C GLY A 283 1.72 5.49 10.33
N PHE A 284 2.26 4.79 9.34
CA PHE A 284 1.65 3.58 8.77
C PHE A 284 1.83 2.31 9.63
N SER A 285 2.16 2.46 10.91
CA SER A 285 2.32 1.36 11.87
C SER A 285 1.02 0.58 12.10
N LYS A 286 1.19 -0.69 12.49
CA LYS A 286 0.08 -1.59 12.83
C LYS A 286 -0.62 -1.13 14.11
N GLY A 287 0.16 -0.62 15.07
CA GLY A 287 -0.32 -0.13 16.35
C GLY A 287 -1.41 0.93 16.23
N ARG A 288 -1.28 1.85 15.27
CA ARG A 288 -2.29 2.88 15.02
C ARG A 288 -3.64 2.25 14.64
N TYR A 289 -3.65 1.32 13.68
CA TYR A 289 -4.88 0.67 13.22
C TYR A 289 -5.54 -0.20 14.30
N ILE A 290 -4.73 -0.89 15.12
CA ILE A 290 -5.25 -1.71 16.23
C ILE A 290 -5.86 -0.81 17.30
N ARG A 291 -5.18 0.29 17.64
CA ARG A 291 -5.62 1.24 18.66
C ARG A 291 -6.89 1.99 18.26
N SER A 292 -7.00 2.43 17.01
CA SER A 292 -8.21 3.10 16.51
C SER A 292 -9.41 2.16 16.50
N TRP A 293 -9.21 0.89 16.14
CA TRP A 293 -10.30 -0.09 16.22
C TRP A 293 -10.72 -0.41 17.67
N LYS A 294 -9.77 -0.82 18.53
CA LYS A 294 -10.03 -1.21 19.92
C LYS A 294 -8.85 -0.86 20.82
N ASN A 295 -8.93 0.29 21.49
CA ASN A 295 -7.88 0.75 22.40
C ASN A 295 -7.52 -0.26 23.53
N LYS A 296 -8.51 -0.94 24.13
CA LYS A 296 -8.22 -1.98 25.14
C LYS A 296 -7.41 -3.15 24.58
N LEU A 297 -7.74 -3.59 23.35
CA LEU A 297 -7.05 -4.70 22.68
C LEU A 297 -5.59 -4.35 22.39
N PHE A 298 -5.32 -3.11 21.97
CA PHE A 298 -3.97 -2.59 21.79
C PHE A 298 -3.12 -2.77 23.06
N TRP A 299 -3.63 -2.35 24.22
CA TRP A 299 -2.91 -2.46 25.49
C TRP A 299 -2.71 -3.91 25.93
N TYR A 300 -3.67 -4.81 25.67
CA TYR A 300 -3.47 -6.24 25.96
C TYR A 300 -2.35 -6.86 25.11
N VAL A 301 -2.31 -6.56 23.82
CA VAL A 301 -1.26 -7.09 22.92
C VAL A 301 0.11 -6.53 23.32
N LEU A 302 0.20 -5.22 23.58
CA LEU A 302 1.43 -4.58 24.03
C LEU A 302 1.89 -5.14 25.39
N GLY A 303 0.98 -5.22 26.36
CA GLY A 303 1.27 -5.75 27.69
C GLY A 303 1.73 -7.20 27.66
N PHE A 304 1.08 -8.06 26.86
CA PHE A 304 1.51 -9.45 26.70
C PHE A 304 2.89 -9.56 26.03
N THR A 305 3.18 -8.71 25.04
CA THR A 305 4.50 -8.65 24.40
C THR A 305 5.60 -8.27 25.41
N ILE A 306 5.35 -7.25 26.25
CA ILE A 306 6.26 -6.84 27.32
C ILE A 306 6.41 -7.95 28.36
N PHE A 307 5.32 -8.61 28.75
CA PHE A 307 5.35 -9.74 29.68
C PHE A 307 6.23 -10.88 29.19
N LEU A 308 6.09 -11.30 27.92
CA LEU A 308 6.93 -12.34 27.34
C LEU A 308 8.41 -11.93 27.32
N PHE A 309 8.70 -10.66 27.03
CA PHE A 309 10.08 -10.17 27.03
C PHE A 309 10.67 -10.10 28.43
N ILE A 310 9.94 -9.61 29.43
CA ILE A 310 10.39 -9.62 30.83
C ILE A 310 10.64 -11.05 31.29
N THR A 311 9.74 -11.98 30.94
CA THR A 311 9.91 -13.41 31.26
C THR A 311 11.20 -13.95 30.64
N TYR A 312 11.45 -13.65 29.37
CA TYR A 312 12.70 -14.00 28.70
C TYR A 312 13.94 -13.41 29.42
N ILE A 313 13.92 -12.12 29.77
CA ILE A 313 15.04 -11.50 30.49
C ILE A 313 15.28 -12.15 31.85
N ILE A 314 14.22 -12.48 32.61
CA ILE A 314 14.34 -13.18 33.89
C ILE A 314 14.99 -14.56 33.68
N LEU A 315 14.58 -15.30 32.65
CA LEU A 315 15.18 -16.61 32.33
C LEU A 315 16.66 -16.52 31.94
N MET A 316 17.09 -15.38 31.36
CA MET A 316 18.50 -15.14 31.06
C MET A 316 19.33 -14.82 32.31
N LEU A 317 18.70 -14.35 33.38
CA LEU A 317 19.37 -14.02 34.65
C LEU A 317 19.47 -15.20 35.63
N ILE A 318 18.66 -16.24 35.45
CA ILE A 318 18.63 -17.48 36.24
C ILE A 318 19.50 -18.53 35.58
#